data_AF-F7QV80-F1
#
_entry.id   AF-F7QV80-F1
#
_cell.length_a   1.000
_cell.length_b   1.000
_cell.length_c   1.000
_cell.angle_alpha   90.00
_cell.angle_beta   90.00
_cell.angle_gamma   90.00
#
_symmetry.space_group_name_H-M   'P 1'
#
loop_
_entity.id
_entity.type
_entity.pdbx_description
1 polymer ?
#
loop_
_entity_poly.entity_id
_entity_poly.type
_entity_poly.pdbx_seq_one_letter_code
_entity_poly.pdbx_strand_id
1 'polypeptide(L)'
;MKLNYVFLFLSDPLDSRIPDVEYEKEYKAASKYFSVGLINQERLFEDNVVTTTYKISNDDIIVYRGWMLKPQLYDRLVTYVEKNGGQMFTNLSELNIRI
;
A
#
# COMPACT_ATOMS: atom_id res chain seq x y z
N MET A 1 -14.08 8.01 17.33
CA MET A 1 -12.92 7.25 16.84
C MET A 1 -12.33 8.04 15.68
N LYS A 2 -11.01 8.23 15.62
CA LYS A 2 -10.37 9.04 14.56
C LYS A 2 -9.72 8.07 13.57
N LEU A 3 -10.09 8.18 12.29
CA LEU A 3 -9.46 7.40 11.23
C LEU A 3 -7.97 7.74 11.12
N ASN A 4 -7.13 6.73 10.87
CA ASN A 4 -5.71 6.88 10.61
C ASN A 4 -5.43 6.66 9.12
N TYR A 5 -4.95 7.68 8.41
CA TYR A 5 -4.54 7.52 7.03
C TYR A 5 -3.11 7.00 6.97
N VAL A 6 -2.91 5.88 6.28
CA VAL A 6 -1.61 5.24 6.12
C VAL A 6 -1.26 5.22 4.64
N PHE A 7 -0.10 5.77 4.29
CA PHE A 7 0.41 5.70 2.92
C PHE A 7 1.36 4.51 2.77
N LEU A 8 1.03 3.59 1.87
CA LEU A 8 1.91 2.48 1.48
C LEU A 8 2.65 2.83 0.19
N PHE A 9 3.95 3.06 0.31
CA PHE A 9 4.85 3.32 -0.82
C PHE A 9 5.56 2.05 -1.27
N LEU A 10 6.04 2.02 -2.51
CA LEU A 10 6.90 0.93 -2.97
C LEU A 10 8.22 0.92 -2.19
N SER A 11 8.69 -0.26 -1.82
CA SER A 11 10.05 -0.44 -1.33
C SER A 11 11.04 -0.57 -2.49
N ASP A 12 12.30 -0.29 -2.22
CA ASP A 12 13.39 -0.55 -3.16
C ASP A 12 13.43 -2.06 -3.55
N PRO A 13 13.68 -2.40 -4.84
CA PRO A 13 13.75 -3.78 -5.31
C PRO A 13 14.81 -4.63 -4.59
N LEU A 14 15.92 -4.01 -4.17
CA LEU A 14 17.07 -4.69 -3.58
C LEU A 14 17.05 -4.66 -2.05
N ASP A 15 16.37 -3.68 -1.44
CA ASP A 15 16.16 -3.63 0.01
C ASP A 15 14.73 -3.19 0.38
N SER A 16 13.89 -4.18 0.72
CA SER A 16 12.49 -3.97 1.11
C SER A 16 12.24 -3.08 2.35
N ARG A 17 13.30 -2.65 3.05
CA ARG A 17 13.21 -1.79 4.24
C ARG A 17 13.36 -0.31 3.93
N ILE A 18 13.74 0.06 2.71
CA ILE A 18 13.86 1.45 2.28
C ILE A 18 12.85 1.75 1.16
N PRO A 19 12.35 2.99 1.04
CA PRO A 19 11.46 3.36 -0.05
C PRO A 19 12.19 3.28 -1.39
N ASP A 20 11.44 2.99 -2.44
CA ASP A 20 11.90 3.13 -3.81
C ASP A 20 12.39 4.57 -4.08
N VAL A 21 13.47 4.71 -4.85
CA VAL A 21 14.14 5.98 -5.13
C VAL A 21 13.22 7.02 -5.78
N GLU A 22 12.26 6.60 -6.62
CA GLU A 22 11.31 7.50 -7.26
C GLU A 22 10.34 8.12 -6.25
N TYR A 23 10.06 7.39 -5.17
CA TYR A 23 9.09 7.76 -4.14
C TYR A 23 9.74 8.28 -2.85
N GLU A 24 11.06 8.23 -2.71
CA GLU A 24 11.77 8.58 -1.47
C GLU A 24 11.42 9.99 -0.95
N LYS A 25 11.33 10.98 -1.85
CA LYS A 25 10.97 12.36 -1.48
C LYS A 25 9.54 12.47 -0.97
N GLU A 26 8.59 11.80 -1.64
CA GLU A 26 7.18 11.76 -1.22
C GLU A 26 7.03 11.03 0.12
N TYR A 27 7.68 9.88 0.28
CA TYR A 27 7.72 9.10 1.52
C TYR A 27 8.20 9.96 2.70
N LYS A 28 9.36 10.62 2.55
CA LYS A 28 9.93 11.50 3.59
C LYS A 28 9.06 12.71 3.90
N ALA A 29 8.29 13.21 2.93
CA ALA A 29 7.36 14.31 3.16
C ALA A 29 6.11 13.81 3.90
N ALA A 30 5.51 12.71 3.45
CA ALA A 30 4.31 12.12 4.04
C ALA A 30 4.54 11.65 5.48
N SER A 31 5.71 11.07 5.77
CA SER A 31 6.07 10.54 7.10
C SER A 31 6.09 11.60 8.22
N LYS A 32 6.05 12.89 7.87
CA LYS A 32 5.97 14.00 8.84
C LYS A 32 4.56 14.25 9.35
N TYR A 33 3.54 13.78 8.63
CA TYR A 33 2.14 14.11 8.86
C TYR A 33 1.23 12.88 8.95
N PHE A 34 1.64 11.77 8.33
CA PHE A 34 0.87 10.54 8.22
C PHE A 34 1.68 9.33 8.67
N SER A 35 0.97 8.28 9.02
CA SER A 35 1.57 6.95 9.12
C SER A 35 2.01 6.51 7.72
N VAL A 36 3.20 5.91 7.62
CA VAL A 36 3.72 5.41 6.35
C VAL A 36 4.22 3.98 6.50
N GLY A 37 4.08 3.21 5.42
CA GLY A 37 4.62 1.88 5.29
C GLY A 37 5.21 1.66 3.91
N LEU A 38 5.93 0.56 3.76
CA LEU A 38 6.48 0.12 2.49
C LEU A 38 5.80 -1.19 2.10
N ILE A 39 5.52 -1.38 0.81
CA ILE A 39 5.08 -2.65 0.23
C ILE A 39 6.20 -3.22 -0.63
N ASN A 40 6.52 -4.50 -0.43
CA ASN A 40 7.52 -5.20 -1.22
C ASN A 40 6.93 -5.52 -2.61
N GLN A 41 7.40 -4.80 -3.61
CA GLN A 41 6.90 -4.92 -4.98
C GLN A 41 7.33 -6.24 -5.65
N GLU A 42 8.55 -6.71 -5.40
CA GLU A 42 9.09 -7.92 -6.03
C GLU A 42 8.23 -9.13 -5.61
N ARG A 43 7.93 -9.23 -4.32
CA ARG A 43 7.02 -10.27 -3.81
C ARG A 43 5.59 -10.12 -4.31
N LEU A 44 5.12 -8.89 -4.48
CA LEU A 44 3.78 -8.67 -5.02
C LEU A 44 3.71 -9.09 -6.49
N PHE A 45 4.72 -8.79 -7.29
CA PHE A 45 4.73 -9.01 -8.74
C PHE A 45 5.11 -10.42 -9.15
N GLU A 46 6.12 -11.00 -8.52
CA GLU A 46 6.63 -12.34 -8.85
C GLU A 46 5.84 -13.42 -8.11
N ASP A 47 5.64 -13.24 -6.80
CA ASP A 47 5.06 -14.28 -5.94
C ASP A 47 3.56 -14.09 -5.68
N ASN A 48 2.97 -12.97 -6.10
CA ASN A 48 1.60 -12.56 -5.73
C ASN A 48 1.38 -12.46 -4.20
N VAL A 49 2.44 -12.16 -3.44
CA VAL A 49 2.41 -12.06 -1.98
C VAL A 49 2.50 -10.60 -1.54
N VAL A 50 1.49 -10.12 -0.83
CA VAL A 50 1.52 -8.81 -0.17
C VAL A 50 2.35 -8.91 1.11
N THR A 51 3.43 -8.16 1.18
CA THR A 51 4.19 -7.96 2.42
C THR A 51 4.43 -6.48 2.62
N THR A 52 4.24 -6.01 3.86
CA THR A 52 4.38 -4.60 4.20
C THR A 52 5.21 -4.42 5.47
N THR A 53 5.86 -3.26 5.61
CA THR A 53 6.59 -2.90 6.85
C THR A 53 5.69 -2.30 7.92
N TYR A 54 4.43 -1.99 7.59
CA TYR A 54 3.46 -1.38 8.49
C TYR A 54 2.44 -2.40 8.96
N LYS A 55 2.15 -2.43 10.26
CA LYS A 55 1.14 -3.33 10.83
C LYS A 55 -0.24 -2.68 10.75
N ILE A 56 -1.06 -3.14 9.80
CA ILE A 56 -2.44 -2.67 9.59
C ILE A 56 -3.32 -2.99 10.81
N SER A 57 -4.25 -2.08 11.09
CA SER A 57 -5.23 -2.12 12.18
C SER A 57 -6.61 -1.63 11.75
N ASN A 58 -7.61 -1.82 12.61
CA ASN A 58 -9.03 -1.59 12.28
C ASN A 58 -9.41 -0.14 11.91
N ASP A 59 -8.62 0.84 12.34
CA ASP A 59 -8.91 2.27 12.11
C ASP A 59 -8.11 2.83 10.91
N ASP A 60 -7.36 1.98 10.22
CA ASP A 60 -6.48 2.38 9.13
C ASP A 60 -7.24 2.48 7.80
N ILE A 61 -7.12 3.65 7.16
CA ILE A 61 -7.48 3.89 5.77
C ILE A 61 -6.18 3.91 4.96
N ILE A 62 -5.99 2.87 4.15
CA ILE A 62 -4.78 2.64 3.38
C ILE A 62 -4.83 3.36 2.03
N VAL A 63 -3.87 4.23 1.79
CA VAL A 63 -3.62 4.86 0.49
C VAL A 63 -2.41 4.19 -0.14
N TYR A 64 -2.63 3.42 -1.20
CA TYR A 64 -1.54 2.86 -1.98
C TYR A 64 -0.92 3.94 -2.89
N ARG A 65 0.39 4.14 -2.78
CA ARG A 65 1.15 5.12 -3.55
C ARG A 65 2.35 4.44 -4.24
N GLY A 66 2.10 3.99 -5.45
CA GLY A 66 3.09 3.37 -6.31
C GLY A 66 2.67 3.40 -7.77
N TRP A 67 3.30 2.57 -8.60
CA TRP A 67 2.87 2.34 -9.96
C TRP A 67 1.45 1.76 -9.99
N MET A 68 0.74 2.02 -11.09
CA MET A 68 -0.60 1.47 -11.29
C MET A 68 -0.53 -0.07 -11.31
N LEU A 69 -1.14 -0.69 -10.30
CA LEU A 69 -1.24 -2.14 -10.22
C LEU A 69 -2.23 -2.66 -11.27
N LYS A 70 -1.95 -3.86 -11.79
CA LYS A 70 -2.96 -4.63 -12.52
C LYS A 70 -4.15 -4.91 -11.59
N PRO A 71 -5.39 -4.95 -12.10
CA PRO A 71 -6.58 -5.15 -11.26
C PRO A 71 -6.48 -6.35 -10.31
N GLN A 72 -5.91 -7.47 -10.77
CA GLN A 72 -5.75 -8.68 -9.97
C GLN A 72 -4.76 -8.51 -8.81
N LEU A 73 -3.70 -7.72 -8.99
CA LEU A 73 -2.74 -7.43 -7.92
C LEU A 73 -3.31 -6.42 -6.94
N TYR A 74 -4.10 -5.46 -7.43
CA TYR A 74 -4.80 -4.50 -6.59
C TYR A 74 -5.86 -5.18 -5.71
N ASP A 75 -6.63 -6.12 -6.26
CA ASP A 75 -7.61 -6.92 -5.52
C ASP A 75 -6.96 -7.73 -4.38
N ARG A 76 -5.76 -8.26 -4.62
CA ARG A 76 -4.96 -8.92 -3.56
C ARG A 76 -4.55 -7.95 -2.46
N LEU A 77 -4.15 -6.73 -2.82
CA LEU A 77 -3.83 -5.70 -1.84
C LEU A 77 -5.08 -5.36 -1.01
N VAL A 78 -6.23 -5.13 -1.64
CA VAL A 78 -7.52 -4.89 -0.95
C VAL A 78 -7.82 -6.02 0.03
N THR A 79 -7.80 -7.27 -0.43
CA THR A 79 -8.06 -8.46 0.38
C THR A 79 -7.09 -8.56 1.57
N TYR A 80 -5.81 -8.26 1.34
CA TYR A 80 -4.81 -8.25 2.40
C TYR A 80 -5.11 -7.19 3.47
N VAL A 81 -5.45 -5.97 3.05
CA VAL A 81 -5.79 -4.87 3.97
C VAL A 81 -7.02 -5.21 4.82
N GLU A 82 -8.10 -5.66 4.18
CA GLU A 82 -9.36 -6.01 4.85
C GLU A 82 -9.20 -7.17 5.82
N LYS A 83 -8.42 -8.20 5.44
CA LYS A 83 -8.11 -9.34 6.34
C LYS A 83 -7.35 -8.90 7.59
N ASN A 84 -6.60 -7.80 7.53
CA ASN A 84 -5.90 -7.22 8.67
C ASN A 84 -6.70 -6.09 9.35
N GLY A 85 -7.97 -5.92 9.00
CA GLY A 85 -8.92 -4.99 9.66
C GLY A 85 -8.97 -3.59 9.06
N GLY A 86 -8.00 -3.22 8.21
CA GLY A 86 -8.00 -1.90 7.56
C GLY A 86 -8.95 -1.82 6.38
N GLN A 87 -9.02 -0.65 5.77
CA GLN A 87 -9.80 -0.41 4.55
C GLN A 87 -8.96 0.32 3.51
N MET A 88 -9.19 0.04 2.23
CA MET A 88 -8.54 0.81 1.16
C MET A 88 -9.25 2.14 0.97
N PHE A 89 -8.48 3.22 0.79
CA PHE A 89 -9.01 4.55 0.45
C PHE A 89 -9.74 4.53 -0.89
N THR A 90 -9.21 3.77 -1.85
CA THR A 90 -9.85 3.50 -3.15
C THR A 90 -10.27 2.04 -3.21
N ASN A 91 -11.56 1.76 -3.24
CA ASN A 91 -12.04 0.40 -3.50
C ASN A 91 -12.28 0.17 -5.01
N LEU A 92 -12.25 -1.08 -5.46
CA LEU A 92 -12.42 -1.41 -6.88
C LEU A 92 -13.81 -1.02 -7.42
N SER A 93 -14.84 -1.01 -6.57
CA SER A 93 -16.19 -0.58 -6.95
C SER A 93 -16.26 0.90 -7.33
N GLU A 94 -15.42 1.75 -6.76
CA GLU A 94 -15.36 3.19 -7.07
C GLU A 94 -14.52 3.49 -8.32
N LEU A 95 -13.57 2.61 -8.67
CA LEU A 95 -12.64 2.83 -9.79
C LEU A 95 -13.22 2.46 -11.16
N ASN A 96 -14.41 1.83 -11.23
CA ASN A 96 -15.12 1.51 -12.49
C ASN A 96 -14.25 0.80 -13.55
N ILE A 97 -13.21 0.07 -13.14
CA ILE A 97 -12.29 -0.63 -14.05
C ILE A 97 -13.01 -1.89 -14.55
N ARG A 98 -13.57 -1.82 -15.76
CA ARG A 98 -14.10 -2.98 -16.47
C ARG A 98 -12.92 -3.82 -16.97
N ILE A 99 -12.82 -5.05 -16.48
CA ILE A 99 -11.86 -6.07 -16.93
C ILE A 99 -12.30 -6.63 -18.29
#